data_AF-A0A2G5WQH2-F1
#
_entry.id   AF-A0A2G5WQH2-F1
#
_cell.length_a   1.000
_cell.length_b   1.000
_cell.length_c   1.000
_cell.angle_alpha   90.00
_cell.angle_beta   90.00
_cell.angle_gamma   90.00
#
_symmetry.space_group_name_H-M   'P 1'
#
loop_
_entity.id
_entity.type
_entity.pdbx_description
1 polymer ?
#
loop_
_entity_poly.entity_id
_entity_poly.type
_entity_poly.pdbx_seq_one_letter_code
_entity_poly.pdbx_strand_id
1 'polypeptide(L)' 'MPAYIVNEYYVFTSYEDLSSLIFDIIHYSLLPVQQDRHSFSILTGHLDIIRLKFQCDNGLCINVRYESEDDIYYSV' A
#
# COMPACT_ATOMS: atom_id res chain seq x y z
N MET A 1 12.57 8.15 -1.29
CA MET A 1 12.46 7.32 -2.52
C MET A 1 11.06 7.42 -3.08
N PRO A 2 10.82 7.34 -4.40
CA PRO A 2 9.47 7.26 -4.95
C PRO A 2 8.72 6.05 -4.39
N ALA A 3 7.45 6.23 -4.05
CA ALA A 3 6.62 5.17 -3.50
C ALA A 3 5.14 5.47 -3.74
N TYR A 4 4.32 4.45 -3.51
CA TYR A 4 2.88 4.44 -3.70
C TYR A 4 2.22 3.98 -2.41
N ILE A 5 1.19 4.70 -1.94
CA ILE A 5 0.36 4.26 -0.83
C ILE A 5 -1.01 3.83 -1.36
N VAL A 6 -1.41 2.61 -1.05
CA VAL A 6 -2.74 2.06 -1.37
C VAL A 6 -3.61 2.06 -0.13
N ASN A 7 -4.80 2.66 -0.27
CA ASN A 7 -5.82 2.76 0.79
C ASN A 7 -5.27 3.33 2.11
N GLU A 8 -4.31 4.25 2.01
CA GLU A 8 -3.65 4.92 3.15
C GLU A 8 -2.89 3.98 4.10
N TYR A 9 -2.67 2.72 3.71
CA TYR A 9 -2.13 1.69 4.60
C TYR A 9 -0.93 0.95 3.99
N TYR A 10 -1.05 0.46 2.76
CA TYR A 10 0.01 -0.35 2.14
C TYR A 10 0.97 0.52 1.35
N VAL A 11 2.27 0.39 1.62
CA VAL A 11 3.32 1.16 0.93
C VAL A 11 4.03 0.25 -0.07
N PHE A 12 4.16 0.69 -1.32
CA PHE A 12 4.92 0.03 -2.37
C PHE A 12 6.04 0.95 -2.85
N THR A 13 7.25 0.42 -2.98
CA THR A 13 8.39 1.16 -3.55
C THR A 13 8.62 0.84 -5.03
N SER A 14 7.88 -0.14 -5.57
CA SER A 14 7.89 -0.56 -6.97
C SER A 14 6.51 -0.41 -7.58
N TYR A 15 6.44 0.15 -8.79
CA TYR A 15 5.19 0.18 -9.56
C TYR A 15 4.79 -1.22 -10.03
N GLU A 16 5.76 -2.07 -10.35
CA GLU A 16 5.53 -3.43 -10.82
C GLU A 16 4.80 -4.24 -9.74
N ASP A 17 5.29 -4.20 -8.51
CA ASP A 17 4.69 -4.91 -7.36
C ASP A 17 3.27 -4.42 -7.08
N LEU A 18 3.08 -3.10 -7.07
CA LEU A 18 1.77 -2.46 -6.92
C LEU A 18 0.80 -2.95 -8.02
N SER A 19 1.23 -2.86 -9.27
CA SER A 19 0.37 -3.17 -10.42
C SER A 19 0.01 -4.65 -10.48
N SER A 20 0.96 -5.52 -10.12
CA SER A 20 0.74 -6.97 -10.05
C SER A 20 -0.25 -7.33 -8.95
N LEU A 21 -0.11 -6.73 -7.76
CA LEU A 21 -1.06 -6.96 -6.67
C LEU A 21 -2.48 -6.48 -7.02
N ILE A 22 -2.60 -5.27 -7.59
CA ILE A 22 -3.92 -4.76 -8.01
C ILE A 22 -4.53 -5.66 -9.08
N PHE A 23 -3.74 -6.11 -10.05
CA PHE A 23 -4.19 -7.06 -11.07
C PHE A 23 -4.72 -8.34 -10.42
N ASP A 24 -3.97 -8.92 -9.49
CA ASP A 24 -4.36 -10.16 -8.81
C ASP A 24 -5.64 -9.98 -7.99
N ILE A 25 -5.81 -8.85 -7.31
CA ILE A 25 -7.05 -8.57 -6.56
C ILE A 25 -8.25 -8.51 -7.52
N ILE A 26 -8.12 -7.80 -8.65
CA ILE A 26 -9.21 -7.64 -9.61
C ILE A 26 -9.59 -8.99 -10.27
N HIS A 27 -8.61 -9.84 -10.56
CA HIS A 27 -8.85 -11.07 -11.33
C HIS A 27 -9.19 -12.28 -10.46
N TYR A 28 -8.67 -12.33 -9.24
CA TYR A 28 -8.76 -13.53 -8.40
C TYR A 28 -9.52 -13.32 -7.09
N SER A 29 -9.80 -12.08 -6.66
CA SER A 29 -10.58 -11.86 -5.44
C SER A 29 -12.08 -11.88 -5.71
N LEU A 30 -12.81 -12.60 -4.86
CA LEU A 30 -14.27 -12.55 -4.85
C LEU A 30 -14.71 -11.30 -4.09
N LEU A 31 -15.51 -10.45 -4.75
CA LEU A 31 -16.16 -9.36 -4.06
C LEU A 31 -17.28 -9.89 -3.15
N PRO A 32 -17.52 -9.24 -1.99
CA PRO A 32 -18.72 -9.50 -1.20
C PRO A 32 -19.98 -9.30 -2.04
N VAL A 33 -21.05 -10.03 -1.71
CA VAL A 33 -22.35 -9.99 -2.44
C VAL A 33 -22.95 -8.57 -2.55
N GLN A 34 -22.51 -7.64 -1.70
CA GLN A 34 -22.96 -6.24 -1.65
C GLN A 34 -22.09 -5.27 -2.47
N GLN A 35 -21.00 -5.75 -3.09
CA GLN A 35 -20.08 -4.95 -3.88
C GLN A 35 -19.96 -5.49 -5.30
N ASP A 36 -20.23 -4.61 -6.27
CA ASP A 36 -20.15 -4.97 -7.69
C ASP A 36 -18.86 -4.46 -8.35
N ARG A 37 -18.01 -3.73 -7.61
CA ARG A 37 -16.79 -3.08 -8.14
C ARG A 37 -15.66 -3.05 -7.11
N HIS A 38 -14.43 -3.20 -7.59
CA HIS A 38 -13.24 -2.91 -6.81
C HIS A 38 -12.99 -1.40 -6.77
N SER A 39 -12.53 -0.88 -5.63
CA SER A 39 -12.13 0.51 -5.46
C SER A 39 -10.78 0.56 -4.74
N PHE A 40 -9.84 1.30 -5.29
CA PHE A 40 -8.51 1.51 -4.73
C PHE A 40 -8.22 3.01 -4.71
N SER A 41 -7.74 3.51 -3.58
CA SER A 41 -7.16 4.85 -3.48
C SER A 41 -5.65 4.73 -3.54
N ILE A 42 -5.00 5.37 -4.51
CA ILE A 42 -3.55 5.32 -4.68
C ILE A 42 -2.99 6.73 -4.59
N LEU A 43 -2.08 6.93 -3.64
CA LEU A 43 -1.33 8.17 -3.47
C LEU A 43 0.11 7.96 -3.92
N THR A 44 0.61 8.85 -4.77
CA THR A 44 2.02 8.90 -5.16
C THR A 44 2.78 9.88 -4.28
N GLY A 45 4.06 9.61 -4.09
CA GLY A 45 4.90 10.47 -3.29
C GLY A 45 6.28 9.91 -3.00
N HIS A 46 6.90 10.46 -1.97
CA HIS A 46 8.21 10.08 -1.49
C HIS A 46 8.16 9.47 -0.09
N LEU A 47 8.70 8.27 0.03
CA LEU A 47 8.93 7.59 1.29
C LEU A 47 10.29 7.98 1.88
N ASP A 48 10.27 8.43 3.13
CA ASP A 48 11.42 8.62 4.01
C ASP A 48 11.38 7.53 5.09
N ILE A 49 12.21 6.51 4.91
CA ILE A 49 12.31 5.36 5.81
C ILE A 49 12.97 5.76 7.14
N ILE A 50 13.88 6.75 7.12
CA ILE A 50 14.60 7.18 8.33
C ILE A 50 13.65 7.90 9.27
N ARG A 51 12.80 8.78 8.71
CA ARG A 51 11.79 9.52 9.49
C ARG A 51 10.46 8.79 9.62
N LEU A 52 10.33 7.62 8.99
CA LEU A 52 9.10 6.83 8.91
C LEU A 52 7.91 7.71 8.44
N LYS A 53 8.12 8.43 7.33
CA LYS A 53 7.12 9.33 6.75
C LYS A 53 6.98 9.12 5.27
N PHE A 54 5.74 9.17 4.80
CA PHE A 54 5.42 9.31 3.40
C PHE A 54 4.96 10.74 3.12
N GLN A 55 5.54 11.36 2.12
CA GLN A 55 5.18 12.70 1.66
C GLN A 55 4.52 12.57 0.30
N CYS A 56 3.20 12.78 0.27
CA CYS A 56 2.42 12.77 -0.96
C CYS A 56 2.80 13.95 -1.86
N ASP A 57 2.65 13.78 -3.17
CA ASP A 57 2.91 14.85 -4.15
C ASP A 57 1.97 16.05 -3.99
N ASN A 58 0.79 15.83 -3.40
CA ASN A 58 -0.17 16.88 -3.06
C ASN A 58 0.17 17.65 -1.76
N GLY A 59 1.31 17.36 -1.12
CA GLY A 59 1.79 18.02 0.09
C GLY A 59 1.30 17.42 1.40
N LEU A 60 0.42 16.41 1.38
CA LEU A 60 0.04 15.66 2.58
C LEU A 60 1.22 14.82 3.08
N CYS A 61 1.33 14.66 4.40
CA CYS A 61 2.34 13.83 5.02
C CYS A 61 1.68 12.79 5.92
N ILE A 62 1.97 11.52 5.65
CA ILE A 62 1.42 10.37 6.34
C ILE A 62 2.56 9.74 7.15
N ASN A 63 2.36 9.56 8.45
CA ASN A 63 3.30 8.78 9.25
C ASN A 63 3.14 7.31 8.88
N VAL A 64 4.24 6.66 8.51
CA VAL A 64 4.24 5.22 8.24
C VAL A 64 4.85 4.49 9.43
N ARG A 65 4.46 3.23 9.63
CA ARG A 65 5.18 2.32 10.52
C ARG A 65 5.74 1.20 9.68
N TYR A 66 6.99 0.86 9.92
CA TYR A 66 7.61 -0.32 9.36
C TYR A 66 7.61 -1.38 10.44
N GLU A 67 6.78 -2.40 10.28
CA GLU A 67 6.93 -3.65 11.03
C GLU A 67 7.75 -4.57 10.13
N SER A 68 8.94 -4.95 10.56
CA SER A 68 9.76 -5.92 9.83
C SER A 68 9.02 -7.25 9.78
N GLU A 69 9.09 -7.94 8.64
CA GLU A 69 8.44 -9.26 8.43
C GLU A 69 8.79 -10.28 9.54
N ASP A 70 9.94 -10.13 10.20
CA ASP A 70 10.38 -10.95 11.34
C ASP A 70 9.43 -10.92 12.55
N ASP A 71 8.61 -9.88 12.72
CA ASP A 71 7.67 -9.73 13.85
C ASP A 71 6.26 -10.28 13.53
N ILE A 72 5.99 -10.69 12.28
CA ILE A 72 4.64 -11.09 11.83
C ILE A 72 4.43 -12.61 11.96
N TYR A 73 5.47 -13.37 12.29
CA TYR A 73 5.30 -14.77 12.64
C TYR A 73 4.58 -14.86 13.97
N TYR A 74 3.29 -15.20 13.92
CA TYR A 74 2.60 -15.77 15.06
C TYR A 74 3.47 -16.90 15.60
N SER A 75 4.04 -16.71 16.79
CA SER A 75 4.62 -17.80 17.55
C SER A 75 3.51 -18.80 17.80
N VAL A 76 3.57 -19.93 17.09
CA VAL A 76 2.69 -21.09 17.24
C VAL A 76 2.88 -21.70 18.62
#